data_AF-A0A554WNQ8-F1
#
_entry.id   AF-A0A554WNQ8-F1
#
_cell.length_a   1.000
_cell.length_b   1.000
_cell.length_c   1.000
_cell.angle_alpha   90.00
_cell.angle_beta   90.00
_cell.angle_gamma   90.00
#
_symmetry.space_group_name_H-M   'P 1'
#
loop_
_entity.id
_entity.type
_entity.pdbx_description
1 polymer ?
#
loop_
_entity_poly.entity_id
_entity_poly.type
_entity_poly.pdbx_seq_one_letter_code
_entity_poly.pdbx_strand_id
1 'polypeptide(L)'
;MIEPRPPAPPEDEPTVPVRLAAVADLQDSLLVAMNDLKRLEGLLDHATSNLLDRLNRAVAAADELPADVAPATVAELRESVRMALLELQFHDMSTQLLVHVGKVLRGCAYMLAEQVMEPEEDEVGMVVTHLPQNPNPVTQGEMDAGSIELF
;
A
#
# COMPACT_ATOMS: atom_id res chain seq x y z
N MET A 1 9.96 13.07 8.64
CA MET A 1 10.89 14.10 9.19
C MET A 1 10.19 15.44 9.08
N ILE A 2 10.49 16.38 9.97
CA ILE A 2 9.97 17.74 9.82
C ILE A 2 11.07 18.54 9.13
N GLU A 3 10.78 19.06 7.94
CA GLU A 3 11.73 19.86 7.18
C GLU A 3 11.30 21.33 7.21
N PRO A 4 12.27 22.26 7.24
CA PRO A 4 11.95 23.68 7.15
C PRO A 4 11.22 23.95 5.84
N ARG A 5 10.16 24.77 5.90
CA ARG A 5 9.40 25.18 4.72
C ARG A 5 10.34 25.64 3.61
N PRO A 6 10.23 25.12 2.37
CA PRO A 6 11.04 25.58 1.27
C PRO A 6 10.77 27.08 1.02
N PRO A 7 11.79 27.86 0.61
CA PRO A 7 11.62 29.28 0.32
C PRO A 7 10.52 29.46 -0.74
N ALA A 8 9.79 30.58 -0.65
CA ALA A 8 8.78 30.91 -1.66
C ALA A 8 9.40 30.81 -3.07
N PRO A 9 8.68 30.22 -4.05
CA PRO A 9 9.17 30.13 -5.40
C PRO A 9 9.49 31.54 -5.94
N PRO A 10 10.53 31.68 -6.78
CA PRO A 10 10.89 32.97 -7.36
C PRO A 10 9.71 33.54 -8.17
N GLU A 11 9.47 34.86 -8.07
CA GLU A 11 8.31 35.54 -8.69
C GLU A 11 8.22 35.36 -10.21
N ASP A 12 9.33 35.01 -10.87
CA ASP A 12 9.43 34.78 -12.32
C ASP A 12 9.13 33.33 -12.75
N GLU A 13 8.77 32.44 -11.83
CA GLU A 13 8.43 31.06 -12.19
C GLU A 13 7.10 31.01 -12.97
N PRO A 14 7.06 30.36 -14.15
CA PRO A 14 5.82 30.29 -14.94
C PRO A 14 4.75 29.50 -14.18
N THR A 15 3.65 30.17 -13.84
CA THR A 15 2.50 29.58 -13.14
C THR A 15 1.33 29.31 -14.08
N VAL A 16 0.49 28.33 -13.73
CA VAL A 16 -0.79 28.07 -14.41
C VAL A 16 -1.93 28.34 -13.43
N PRO A 17 -2.86 29.26 -13.73
CA PRO A 17 -3.97 29.54 -12.82
C PRO A 17 -4.95 28.36 -12.79
N VAL A 18 -5.24 27.86 -11.60
CA VAL A 18 -6.24 26.81 -11.35
C VAL A 18 -7.36 27.38 -10.48
N ARG A 19 -8.61 26.98 -10.76
CA ARG A 19 -9.75 27.40 -9.93
C ARG A 19 -9.67 26.72 -8.56
N LEU A 20 -9.83 27.49 -7.48
CA LEU A 20 -9.83 26.96 -6.11
C LEU A 20 -10.81 25.79 -5.92
N ALA A 21 -12.02 25.90 -6.47
CA ALA A 21 -13.01 24.82 -6.42
C ALA A 21 -12.48 23.51 -7.04
N ALA A 22 -11.72 23.60 -8.14
CA ALA A 22 -11.15 22.40 -8.77
C ALA A 22 -10.03 21.77 -7.92
N VAL A 23 -9.29 22.58 -7.16
CA VAL A 23 -8.29 22.07 -6.21
C VAL A 23 -8.96 21.38 -5.03
N ALA A 24 -10.03 21.96 -4.49
CA ALA A 24 -10.83 21.36 -3.43
C ALA A 24 -11.47 20.04 -3.87
N ASP A 25 -12.12 20.01 -5.04
CA ASP A 25 -12.72 18.79 -5.60
C ASP A 25 -11.68 17.67 -5.80
N LEU A 26 -10.46 18.03 -6.24
CA LEU A 26 -9.36 17.08 -6.41
C LEU A 26 -8.87 16.57 -5.05
N GLN A 27 -8.69 17.46 -4.06
CA GLN A 27 -8.31 17.06 -2.70
C GLN A 27 -9.34 16.09 -2.11
N ASP A 28 -10.64 16.39 -2.21
CA ASP A 28 -11.71 15.51 -1.75
C ASP A 28 -11.67 14.15 -2.45
N SER A 29 -11.47 14.15 -3.77
CA SER A 29 -11.32 12.91 -4.55
C SER A 29 -10.15 12.05 -4.07
N LEU A 30 -9.01 12.67 -3.73
CA LEU A 30 -7.85 11.98 -3.15
C LEU A 30 -8.15 11.42 -1.75
N LEU A 31 -8.88 12.16 -0.91
CA LEU A 31 -9.31 11.70 0.41
C LEU A 31 -10.25 10.50 0.31
N VAL A 32 -11.19 10.50 -0.63
CA VAL A 32 -12.08 9.37 -0.92
C VAL A 32 -11.27 8.16 -1.36
N ALA A 33 -10.38 8.32 -2.34
CA ALA A 33 -9.53 7.24 -2.84
C ALA A 33 -8.69 6.60 -1.72
N MET A 34 -8.15 7.39 -0.79
CA MET A 34 -7.43 6.85 0.38
C MET A 34 -8.32 6.01 1.30
N ASN A 35 -9.57 6.43 1.55
CA ASN A 35 -10.50 5.64 2.35
C ASN A 35 -10.85 4.32 1.66
N ASP A 36 -11.03 4.34 0.34
CA ASP A 36 -11.28 3.14 -0.46
C ASP A 36 -10.09 2.18 -0.45
N LEU A 37 -8.85 2.69 -0.56
CA LEU A 37 -7.64 1.87 -0.46
C LEU A 37 -7.53 1.21 0.92
N LYS A 38 -7.79 1.94 2.01
CA LYS A 38 -7.80 1.39 3.37
C LYS A 38 -8.88 0.32 3.55
N ARG A 39 -10.05 0.51 2.92
CA ARG A 39 -11.11 -0.49 2.93
C ARG A 39 -10.72 -1.73 2.12
N LEU A 40 -10.08 -1.54 0.97
CA LEU A 40 -9.59 -2.63 0.12
C LEU A 40 -8.53 -3.46 0.85
N GLU A 41 -7.57 -2.81 1.51
CA GLU A 41 -6.58 -3.46 2.39
C GLU A 41 -7.27 -4.38 3.41
N GLY A 42 -8.24 -3.86 4.17
CA GLY A 42 -8.98 -4.68 5.15
C GLY A 42 -9.80 -5.82 4.54
N LEU A 43 -10.35 -5.64 3.34
CA LEU A 43 -11.06 -6.72 2.62
C LEU A 43 -10.09 -7.83 2.18
N LEU A 44 -8.91 -7.44 1.69
CA LEU A 44 -7.88 -8.39 1.26
C LEU A 44 -7.31 -9.14 2.46
N ASP A 45 -7.01 -8.46 3.57
CA ASP A 45 -6.52 -9.10 4.81
C ASP A 45 -7.52 -10.13 5.34
N HIS A 46 -8.81 -9.80 5.35
CA HIS A 46 -9.85 -10.73 5.78
C HIS A 46 -9.96 -11.93 4.82
N ALA A 47 -9.95 -11.70 3.51
CA ALA A 47 -10.01 -12.76 2.50
C ALA A 47 -8.80 -13.70 2.59
N THR A 48 -7.59 -13.14 2.72
CA THR A 48 -6.33 -13.89 2.85
C THR A 48 -6.30 -14.69 4.15
N SER A 49 -6.76 -14.11 5.28
CA SER A 49 -6.88 -14.84 6.55
C SER A 49 -7.81 -16.06 6.43
N ASN A 50 -8.97 -15.89 5.79
CA ASN A 50 -9.90 -16.99 5.53
C ASN A 50 -9.31 -18.05 4.59
N LEU A 51 -8.53 -17.63 3.59
CA LEU A 51 -7.86 -18.53 2.66
C LEU A 51 -6.79 -19.36 3.36
N LEU A 52 -5.96 -18.75 4.21
CA LEU A 52 -4.97 -19.44 5.03
C LEU A 52 -5.60 -20.48 5.96
N ASP A 53 -6.69 -20.14 6.66
CA ASP A 53 -7.41 -21.09 7.51
C ASP A 53 -7.95 -22.29 6.70
N ARG A 54 -8.55 -22.03 5.52
CA ARG A 54 -9.05 -23.10 4.63
C ARG A 54 -7.93 -23.99 4.09
N LEU A 55 -6.79 -23.42 3.72
CA LEU A 55 -5.62 -24.17 3.27
C LEU A 55 -5.07 -25.05 4.40
N ASN A 56 -4.92 -24.51 5.62
CA ASN A 56 -4.48 -25.29 6.77
C ASN A 56 -5.41 -26.47 7.08
N ARG A 57 -6.74 -26.26 7.00
CA ARG A 57 -7.72 -27.34 7.13
C ARG A 57 -7.60 -28.38 6.01
N ALA A 58 -7.31 -27.96 4.78
CA ALA A 58 -7.09 -28.87 3.66
C ALA A 58 -5.82 -29.73 3.86
N VAL A 59 -4.74 -29.15 4.40
CA VAL A 59 -3.53 -29.92 4.79
C VAL A 59 -3.87 -30.96 5.84
N ALA A 60 -4.57 -30.56 6.92
CA ALA A 60 -4.95 -31.48 7.99
C ALA A 60 -5.85 -32.62 7.47
N ALA A 61 -6.83 -32.31 6.61
CA ALA A 61 -7.66 -33.32 5.98
C ALA A 61 -6.86 -34.27 5.07
N ALA A 62 -5.80 -33.76 4.40
CA ALA A 62 -4.90 -34.59 3.60
C ALA A 62 -4.04 -35.53 4.47
N ASP A 63 -3.71 -35.14 5.70
CA ASP A 63 -3.02 -35.98 6.69
C ASP A 63 -3.91 -37.13 7.20
N GLU A 64 -5.23 -36.93 7.23
CA GLU A 64 -6.22 -37.91 7.68
C GLU A 64 -6.67 -38.89 6.57
N LEU A 65 -6.17 -38.73 5.34
CA LEU A 65 -6.52 -39.62 4.24
C LEU A 65 -6.11 -41.07 4.54
N PRO A 66 -6.98 -42.06 4.25
CA PRO A 66 -6.68 -43.45 4.54
C PRO A 66 -5.51 -43.98 3.69
N ALA A 67 -4.79 -44.96 4.22
CA ALA A 67 -3.55 -45.47 3.63
C ALA A 67 -3.73 -46.21 2.29
N ASP A 68 -4.97 -46.47 1.88
CA ASP A 68 -5.34 -47.04 0.58
C ASP A 68 -5.40 -45.99 -0.53
N VAL A 69 -5.37 -44.70 -0.20
CA VAL A 69 -5.20 -43.62 -1.17
C VAL A 69 -3.82 -43.71 -1.81
N ALA A 70 -3.75 -43.60 -3.14
CA ALA A 70 -2.50 -43.65 -3.87
C ALA A 70 -1.50 -42.61 -3.31
N PRO A 71 -0.30 -43.02 -2.88
CA PRO A 71 0.68 -42.11 -2.27
C PRO A 71 1.05 -40.92 -3.16
N ALA A 72 1.03 -41.10 -4.48
CA ALA A 72 1.26 -40.04 -5.46
C ALA A 72 0.19 -38.93 -5.39
N THR A 73 -1.08 -39.29 -5.22
CA THR A 73 -2.19 -38.33 -5.10
C THR A 73 -2.09 -37.51 -3.81
N VAL A 74 -1.69 -38.15 -2.70
CA VAL A 74 -1.47 -37.45 -1.43
C VAL A 74 -0.28 -36.50 -1.54
N ALA A 75 0.80 -36.90 -2.21
CA ALA A 75 1.96 -36.04 -2.44
C ALA A 75 1.63 -34.83 -3.34
N GLU A 76 0.89 -35.05 -4.43
CA GLU A 76 0.46 -33.98 -5.35
C GLU A 76 -0.46 -32.95 -4.64
N LEU A 77 -1.36 -33.42 -3.78
CA LEU A 77 -2.22 -32.54 -2.97
C LEU A 77 -1.39 -31.69 -2.00
N ARG A 78 -0.43 -32.29 -1.28
CA ARG A 78 0.46 -31.57 -0.36
C ARG A 78 1.28 -30.52 -1.08
N GLU A 79 1.85 -30.88 -2.23
CA GLU A 79 2.65 -29.95 -3.03
C GLU A 79 1.80 -28.79 -3.56
N SER A 80 0.60 -29.08 -4.08
CA SER A 80 -0.33 -28.04 -4.55
C SER A 80 -0.70 -27.05 -3.44
N VAL A 81 -0.94 -27.55 -2.22
CA VAL A 81 -1.24 -26.67 -1.07
C VAL A 81 0.00 -25.88 -0.64
N ARG A 82 1.18 -26.49 -0.63
CA ARG A 82 2.44 -25.80 -0.32
C ARG A 82 2.72 -24.66 -1.32
N MET A 83 2.53 -24.92 -2.60
CA MET A 83 2.67 -23.91 -3.65
C MET A 83 1.64 -22.79 -3.48
N ALA A 84 0.38 -23.10 -3.17
CA ALA A 84 -0.63 -22.08 -2.89
C ALA A 84 -0.26 -21.20 -1.67
N LEU A 85 0.37 -21.77 -0.64
CA LEU A 85 0.87 -21.00 0.50
C LEU A 85 2.05 -20.09 0.12
N LEU A 86 2.93 -20.53 -0.77
CA LEU A 86 4.03 -19.69 -1.30
C LEU A 86 3.48 -18.53 -2.13
N GLU A 87 2.47 -18.77 -2.96
CA GLU A 87 1.82 -17.70 -3.74
C GLU A 87 1.13 -16.65 -2.86
N LEU A 88 0.77 -16.98 -1.62
CA LEU A 88 0.25 -15.97 -0.68
C LEU A 88 1.32 -14.96 -0.23
N GLN A 89 2.60 -15.16 -0.51
CA GLN A 89 3.63 -14.14 -0.32
C GLN A 89 3.37 -12.88 -1.17
N PHE A 90 2.66 -13.02 -2.29
CA PHE A 90 2.25 -11.87 -3.12
C PHE A 90 1.19 -10.99 -2.44
N HIS A 91 0.46 -11.50 -1.43
CA HIS A 91 -0.48 -10.71 -0.65
C HIS A 91 0.23 -9.65 0.18
N ASP A 92 1.31 -10.02 0.86
CA ASP A 92 2.10 -9.10 1.68
C ASP A 92 2.66 -7.96 0.82
N MET A 93 3.24 -8.29 -0.34
CA MET A 93 3.71 -7.29 -1.30
C MET A 93 2.59 -6.39 -1.84
N SER A 94 1.42 -6.96 -2.13
CA SER A 94 0.26 -6.18 -2.61
C SER A 94 -0.22 -5.20 -1.55
N THR A 95 -0.23 -5.62 -0.29
CA THR A 95 -0.63 -4.78 0.85
C THR A 95 0.35 -3.63 1.07
N GLN A 96 1.66 -3.89 0.96
CA GLN A 96 2.69 -2.84 1.03
C GLN A 96 2.53 -1.80 -0.09
N LEU A 97 2.22 -2.23 -1.32
CA LEU A 97 1.94 -1.31 -2.44
C LEU A 97 0.70 -0.46 -2.18
N LEU A 98 -0.38 -1.03 -1.63
CA LEU A 98 -1.58 -0.27 -1.26
C LEU A 98 -1.28 0.79 -0.20
N VAL A 99 -0.52 0.45 0.84
CA VAL A 99 -0.06 1.38 1.88
C VAL A 99 0.78 2.51 1.26
N HIS A 100 1.72 2.16 0.37
CA HIS A 100 2.55 3.15 -0.31
C HIS A 100 1.72 4.11 -1.17
N VAL A 101 0.81 3.60 -2.01
CA VAL A 101 -0.08 4.44 -2.80
C VAL A 101 -0.91 5.35 -1.88
N GLY A 102 -1.41 4.83 -0.76
CA GLY A 102 -2.09 5.63 0.25
C GLY A 102 -1.23 6.78 0.81
N LYS A 103 0.06 6.52 1.10
CA LYS A 103 1.03 7.56 1.52
C LYS A 103 1.24 8.62 0.42
N VAL A 104 1.37 8.23 -0.84
CA VAL A 104 1.51 9.14 -1.98
C VAL A 104 0.27 10.03 -2.15
N LEU A 105 -0.93 9.44 -2.19
CA LEU A 105 -2.18 10.21 -2.36
C LEU A 105 -2.39 11.19 -1.20
N ARG A 106 -2.04 10.79 0.03
CA ARG A 106 -2.04 11.67 1.20
C ARG A 106 -1.12 12.86 1.02
N GLY A 107 0.11 12.61 0.55
CA GLY A 107 1.07 13.66 0.25
C GLY A 107 0.54 14.64 -0.79
N CYS A 108 -0.06 14.15 -1.88
CA CYS A 108 -0.70 15.00 -2.88
C CYS A 108 -1.82 15.86 -2.28
N ALA A 109 -2.70 15.27 -1.46
CA ALA A 109 -3.81 15.99 -0.85
C ALA A 109 -3.34 17.15 0.07
N TYR A 110 -2.28 16.91 0.85
CA TYR A 110 -1.69 17.93 1.72
C TYR A 110 -0.94 19.02 0.96
N MET A 111 -0.18 18.65 -0.08
CA MET A 111 0.47 19.63 -0.97
C MET A 111 -0.56 20.55 -1.61
N LEU A 112 -1.71 20.01 -2.07
CA LEU A 112 -2.79 20.83 -2.60
C LEU A 112 -3.40 21.76 -1.55
N ALA A 113 -3.53 21.31 -0.29
CA ALA A 113 -4.01 22.12 0.82
C ALA A 113 -3.09 23.33 1.07
N GLU A 114 -1.79 23.07 1.17
CA GLU A 114 -0.77 24.08 1.45
C GLU A 114 -0.71 25.16 0.36
N GLN A 115 -0.90 24.77 -0.90
CA GLN A 115 -0.87 25.70 -2.03
C GLN A 115 -2.08 26.65 -2.08
N VAL A 116 -3.19 26.31 -1.42
CA VAL A 116 -4.42 27.13 -1.45
C VAL A 116 -4.73 27.80 -0.13
N MET A 117 -4.11 27.39 0.97
CA MET A 117 -4.27 28.03 2.27
C MET A 117 -3.30 29.20 2.42
N GLU A 118 -3.79 30.33 2.94
CA GLU A 118 -2.93 31.42 3.36
C GLU A 118 -2.16 31.00 4.63
N PRO A 119 -0.84 31.25 4.71
CA PRO A 119 -0.09 30.97 5.93
C PRO A 119 -0.59 31.85 7.07
N GLU A 120 -0.83 31.25 8.25
CA GLU A 120 -1.18 32.03 9.44
C GLU A 120 0.04 32.87 9.88
N GLU A 121 -0.19 34.13 10.31
CA GLU A 121 0.88 35.09 10.64
C GLU A 121 1.86 34.62 11.75
N ASP A 122 1.44 33.62 12.56
CA ASP A 122 2.22 33.04 13.67
C ASP A 122 2.72 31.60 13.38
N GLU A 123 2.54 31.07 12.17
CA GLU A 123 2.91 29.69 11.85
C GLU A 123 4.41 29.55 11.58
N VAL A 124 5.12 28.91 12.51
CA VAL A 124 6.52 28.51 12.30
C VAL A 124 6.53 27.45 11.20
N GLY A 125 6.94 27.85 9.98
CA GLY A 125 6.90 27.07 8.75
C GLY A 125 7.56 25.70 8.86
N MET A 126 6.79 24.72 9.31
CA MET A 126 7.18 23.32 9.47
C MET A 126 6.36 22.52 8.49
N VAL A 127 6.96 22.16 7.36
CA VAL A 127 6.33 21.29 6.38
C VAL A 127 6.66 19.86 6.77
N VAL A 128 5.62 19.08 7.07
CA VAL A 128 5.79 17.63 7.18
C VAL A 128 5.87 17.10 5.75
N THR A 129 7.04 16.60 5.35
CA THR A 129 7.13 15.89 4.07
C THR A 129 6.29 14.63 4.15
N HIS A 130 5.15 14.66 3.45
CA HIS A 130 4.17 13.58 3.47
C HIS A 130 4.36 12.56 2.34
N LEU A 131 5.29 12.84 1.42
CA LEU A 131 5.64 11.94 0.32
C LEU A 131 6.62 10.86 0.81
N PRO A 132 6.41 9.59 0.43
CA PRO A 132 7.38 8.54 0.70
C PRO A 132 8.72 8.87 0.03
N GLN A 133 9.82 8.60 0.73
CA GLN A 133 11.18 8.92 0.26
C GLN A 133 11.64 8.03 -0.89
N ASN A 134 11.19 6.77 -0.91
CA ASN A 134 11.48 5.82 -1.97
C ASN A 134 10.30 5.76 -2.95
N PRO A 135 10.49 6.13 -4.23
CA PRO A 135 9.41 6.18 -5.22
C PRO A 135 8.92 4.80 -5.67
N ASN A 136 9.72 3.75 -5.46
CA ASN A 136 9.36 2.37 -5.78
C ASN A 136 9.68 1.48 -4.57
N PRO A 137 8.68 1.15 -3.73
CA PRO A 137 8.92 0.41 -2.48
C PRO A 137 9.16 -1.09 -2.68
N VAL A 138 8.89 -1.62 -3.87
CA VAL A 138 9.06 -3.05 -4.19
C VAL A 138 9.73 -3.19 -5.55
N THR A 139 10.95 -3.71 -5.59
CA THR A 139 11.59 -4.14 -6.84
C THR A 139 11.72 -5.66 -6.90
N GLN A 140 11.53 -6.25 -8.09
CA GLN A 140 11.66 -7.70 -8.32
C GLN A 140 13.02 -8.26 -7.86
N GLY A 141 14.09 -7.46 -7.86
CA GLY A 141 15.42 -7.88 -7.41
C GLY A 141 15.56 -8.03 -5.89
N GLU A 142 14.74 -7.33 -5.10
CA GLU A 142 14.69 -7.45 -3.63
C GLU A 142 13.85 -8.66 -3.19
N MET A 143 12.90 -9.07 -4.04
CA MET A 143 12.03 -10.24 -3.88
C MET A 143 12.81 -11.56 -3.89
N ASP A 144 13.75 -11.74 -4.82
CA ASP A 144 14.57 -12.96 -4.92
C ASP A 144 15.58 -13.11 -3.76
N ALA A 145 15.90 -12.00 -3.07
CA ALA A 145 16.89 -11.96 -2.00
C ALA A 145 16.30 -12.10 -0.58
N GLY A 146 14.97 -12.14 -0.44
CA GLY A 146 14.30 -12.19 0.87
C GLY A 146 14.48 -10.92 1.71
N SER A 147 14.86 -9.81 1.10
CA SER A 147 15.17 -8.53 1.74
C SER A 147 14.11 -7.51 1.34
N ILE A 148 12.95 -7.55 1.98
CA ILE A 148 11.96 -6.48 1.87
C ILE A 148 12.23 -5.49 3.01
N GLU A 149 12.58 -4.23 2.68
CA GLU A 149 12.60 -3.17 3.70
C GLU A 149 11.16 -2.90 4.15
N LEU A 150 10.88 -3.20 5.42
CA LEU A 150 9.60 -2.88 6.07
C LEU A 150 9.58 -1.37 6.39
N PHE A 151 8.89 -0.57 5.56
CA PHE A 151 8.76 0.90 5.72
C PHE A 151 7.48 1.35 6.47
#